data_AF-A0A3P1WDJ5-F1
#
_entry.id   AF-A0A3P1WDJ5-F1
#
_cell.length_a   1.000
_cell.length_b   1.000
_cell.length_c   1.000
_cell.angle_alpha   90.00
_cell.angle_beta   90.00
_cell.angle_gamma   90.00
#
_symmetry.space_group_name_H-M   'P 1'
#
loop_
_entity.id
_entity.type
_entity.pdbx_description
1 polymer ?
#
loop_
_entity_poly.entity_id
_entity_poly.type
_entity_poly.pdbx_seq_one_letter_code
_entity_poly.pdbx_strand_id
1 'polypeptide(L)'
;MNYVADIGGPTVVARALGLSTPTVHGWKRVPERHCPELEKLSEGRLTVEQMRPDVAWVRTPDPHWPHPSGRPLADYARETLHD
;
A
#
# COMPACT_ATOMS: atom_id res chain seq x y z
N MET A 1 2.65 7.22 11.85
CA MET A 1 2.20 5.82 11.78
C MET A 1 3.26 5.02 11.04
N ASN A 2 3.66 3.85 11.53
CA ASN A 2 4.72 3.06 10.91
C ASN A 2 4.13 1.76 10.34
N TYR A 3 3.53 1.86 9.15
CA TYR A 3 2.87 0.74 8.46
C TYR A 3 3.77 -0.50 8.33
N VAL A 4 5.08 -0.28 8.15
CA VAL A 4 6.05 -1.38 8.06
C VAL A 4 6.14 -2.14 9.39
N ALA A 5 6.09 -1.45 10.53
CA ALA A 5 6.08 -2.11 11.84
C ALA A 5 4.78 -2.87 12.09
N ASP A 6 3.63 -2.30 11.71
CA ASP A 6 2.30 -2.92 11.88
C ASP A 6 2.14 -4.23 11.07
N ILE A 7 2.91 -4.38 9.98
CA ILE A 7 2.94 -5.57 9.13
C ILE A 7 3.90 -6.66 9.65
N GLY A 8 4.71 -6.36 10.68
CA GLY A 8 5.71 -7.27 11.24
C GLY A 8 7.17 -6.87 10.95
N GLY A 9 7.38 -5.65 10.46
CA GLY A 9 8.70 -5.03 10.32
C GLY A 9 9.31 -5.11 8.92
N PRO A 10 10.47 -4.46 8.74
CA PRO A 10 11.10 -4.27 7.42
C PRO A 10 11.56 -5.58 6.77
N THR A 11 11.94 -6.59 7.56
CA THR A 11 12.34 -7.91 7.03
C THR A 11 11.16 -8.67 6.42
N VAL A 12 10.00 -8.64 7.08
CA VAL A 12 8.78 -9.29 6.58
C VAL A 12 8.33 -8.62 5.28
N VAL A 13 8.28 -7.29 5.29
CA VAL A 13 7.94 -6.49 4.11
C VAL A 13 8.92 -6.70 2.96
N ALA A 14 10.23 -6.68 3.22
CA ALA A 14 11.25 -6.89 2.21
C ALA A 14 11.10 -8.27 1.53
N ARG A 15 10.91 -9.32 2.33
CA ARG A 15 10.70 -10.68 1.82
C ARG A 15 9.42 -10.78 0.97
N ALA A 16 8.32 -10.21 1.44
CA ALA A 16 7.05 -10.26 0.73
C ALA A 16 7.11 -9.54 -0.63
N LEU A 17 7.87 -8.45 -0.73
CA LEU A 17 7.97 -7.63 -1.93
C LEU A 17 9.18 -7.99 -2.83
N GLY A 18 9.99 -8.98 -2.45
CA GLY A 18 11.21 -9.33 -3.18
C GLY A 18 12.27 -8.22 -3.17
N LEU A 19 12.31 -7.41 -2.11
CA LEU A 19 13.25 -6.29 -1.93
C LEU A 19 14.32 -6.64 -0.91
N SER A 20 15.38 -5.84 -0.87
CA SER A 20 16.35 -5.90 0.22
C SER A 20 15.83 -5.13 1.45
N THR A 21 16.11 -5.62 2.66
CA THR A 21 15.75 -4.95 3.92
C THR A 21 16.23 -3.49 4.01
N PRO A 22 17.46 -3.14 3.56
CA PRO A 22 17.91 -1.75 3.50
C PRO A 22 17.04 -0.86 2.60
N THR A 23 16.47 -1.41 1.52
CA THR A 23 15.56 -0.67 0.64
C THR A 23 14.31 -0.24 1.40
N VAL A 24 13.72 -1.14 2.19
CA VAL A 24 12.53 -0.85 3.00
C VAL A 24 12.86 0.13 4.13
N HIS A 25 14.03 -0.01 4.77
CA HIS A 25 14.50 0.96 5.75
C HIS A 25 14.71 2.37 5.18
N GLY A 26 15.12 2.48 3.92
CA GLY A 26 15.33 3.76 3.26
C GLY A 26 14.04 4.49 2.86
N TRP A 27 12.87 3.88 3.02
CA TRP A 27 11.60 4.53 2.67
C TRP A 27 11.28 5.68 3.62
N LYS A 28 11.26 6.90 3.08
CA LYS A 28 10.62 8.05 3.76
C LYS A 28 9.11 7.89 3.83
N ARG A 29 8.54 7.26 2.79
CA ARG A 29 7.14 6.86 2.68
C ARG A 29 7.07 5.60 1.82
N VAL A 30 6.04 4.77 2.02
CA VAL A 30 5.84 3.58 1.19
C VAL A 30 5.60 4.02 -0.26
N PRO A 31 6.39 3.52 -1.23
CA PRO A 31 6.11 3.76 -2.64
C PRO A 31 4.75 3.19 -3.04
N GLU A 32 3.96 3.97 -3.78
CA GLU A 32 2.56 3.68 -4.09
C GLU A 32 2.35 2.33 -4.76
N ARG A 33 3.28 1.92 -5.63
CA ARG A 33 3.25 0.61 -6.30
C ARG A 33 3.28 -0.58 -5.34
N HIS A 34 3.79 -0.40 -4.11
CA HIS A 34 3.87 -1.46 -3.10
C HIS A 34 2.67 -1.48 -2.16
N CYS A 35 1.88 -0.41 -2.11
CA CYS A 35 0.72 -0.29 -1.23
C CYS A 35 -0.31 -1.42 -1.42
N PRO A 36 -0.68 -1.84 -2.64
CA PRO A 36 -1.64 -2.93 -2.82
C PRO A 36 -1.17 -4.26 -2.21
N GLU A 37 0.11 -4.59 -2.33
CA GLU A 37 0.69 -5.82 -1.76
C GLU A 37 0.79 -5.73 -0.24
N LEU A 38 1.07 -4.55 0.32
CA LEU A 38 1.02 -4.35 1.77
C LEU A 38 -0.41 -4.41 2.32
N GLU A 39 -1.40 -3.90 1.60
CA GLU A 39 -2.81 -4.03 1.98
C GLU A 39 -3.22 -5.50 2.04
N LYS A 40 -2.81 -6.31 1.06
CA LYS A 40 -2.98 -7.77 1.09
C LYS A 40 -2.30 -8.42 2.29
N LEU A 41 -1.03 -8.09 2.51
CA LEU A 41 -0.23 -8.67 3.60
C LEU A 41 -0.79 -8.31 4.99
N SER A 42 -1.45 -7.16 5.09
CA SER A 42 -2.16 -6.72 6.29
C SER A 42 -3.58 -7.26 6.42
N GLU A 43 -4.04 -8.09 5.47
CA GLU A 43 -5.42 -8.61 5.41
C GLU A 43 -6.46 -7.48 5.42
N GLY A 44 -6.18 -6.38 4.73
CA GLY A 44 -7.06 -5.21 4.66
C GLY A 44 -7.07 -4.32 5.90
N ARG A 45 -6.25 -4.62 6.94
CA ARG A 45 -6.12 -3.74 8.13
C ARG A 45 -5.51 -2.38 7.79
N LEU A 46 -4.60 -2.35 6.83
CA LEU A 46 -3.96 -1.12 6.33
C LEU A 46 -4.36 -0.90 4.88
N THR A 47 -5.08 0.18 4.61
CA THR A 47 -5.54 0.45 3.24
C THR A 47 -4.55 1.30 2.45
N VAL A 48 -4.62 1.23 1.12
CA VAL A 48 -3.79 2.08 0.23
C VAL A 48 -4.06 3.57 0.43
N GLU A 49 -5.29 3.96 0.77
CA GLU A 49 -5.67 5.34 1.07
C GLU A 49 -5.06 5.82 2.38
N GLN A 50 -4.94 4.94 3.38
CA GLN A 50 -4.24 5.25 4.63
C GLN A 50 -2.74 5.41 4.41
N MET A 51 -2.12 4.53 3.59
CA MET A 51 -0.68 4.58 3.32
C MET A 51 -0.29 5.76 2.41
N ARG A 52 -1.12 6.05 1.41
CA ARG A 52 -0.89 7.04 0.37
C ARG A 52 -2.17 7.82 0.06
N PRO A 53 -2.55 8.77 0.94
CA PRO A 53 -3.71 9.63 0.72
C PRO A 53 -3.53 10.62 -0.43
N ASP A 54 -2.28 10.85 -0.86
CA ASP A 54 -1.91 11.72 -1.98
C ASP A 54 -2.05 11.07 -3.36
N VAL A 55 -2.38 9.78 -3.41
CA VAL A 55 -2.60 9.06 -4.67
C VAL A 55 -4.10 8.94 -4.89
N ALA A 56 -4.54 9.25 -6.10
CA ALA A 56 -5.91 9.03 -6.54
C ALA A 56 -6.18 7.52 -6.68
N TRP A 57 -6.57 6.87 -5.59
CA TRP A 57 -6.99 5.48 -5.61
C TRP A 57 -8.43 5.36 -6.09
N VAL A 58 -8.66 4.39 -6.98
CA VAL A 58 -10.00 3.92 -7.34
C VAL A 58 -10.12 2.45 -6.99
N ARG A 59 -11.34 2.01 -6.68
CA ARG A 59 -11.61 0.63 -6.30
C ARG A 59 -12.37 -0.07 -7.40
N THR A 60 -11.89 -1.24 -7.81
CA THR A 60 -12.61 -2.14 -8.73
C THR A 60 -13.16 -3.31 -7.93
N PRO A 61 -14.45 -3.69 -8.10
CA PRO A 61 -15.00 -4.85 -7.44
C PRO A 61 -14.14 -6.10 -7.66
N ASP A 62 -13.67 -6.69 -6.57
CA ASP A 62 -12.88 -7.91 -6.57
C ASP A 62 -13.16 -8.67 -5.26
N PRO A 63 -13.94 -9.77 -5.30
CA PRO A 63 -14.33 -10.50 -4.10
C PRO A 63 -13.17 -11.26 -3.44
N HIS A 64 -12.04 -11.42 -4.12
CA HIS A 64 -10.85 -12.06 -3.55
C HIS A 64 -9.92 -11.06 -2.86
N TRP A 65 -10.23 -9.76 -2.98
CA TRP A 65 -9.46 -8.72 -2.33
C TRP A 65 -9.89 -8.57 -0.86
N PRO A 66 -8.97 -8.44 0.10
CA PRO A 66 -9.32 -8.42 1.52
C PRO A 66 -10.12 -7.18 1.95
N HIS A 67 -10.08 -6.11 1.16
CA HIS A 67 -10.86 -4.89 1.41
C HIS A 67 -12.26 -5.00 0.76
N PRO A 68 -13.36 -4.66 1.47
CA PRO A 68 -14.74 -4.86 0.99
C PRO A 68 -15.08 -4.05 -0.26
N SER A 69 -14.40 -2.93 -0.50
CA SER A 69 -14.58 -2.13 -1.73
C SER A 69 -13.85 -2.72 -2.95
N GLY A 70 -13.11 -3.82 -2.80
CA GLY A 70 -12.37 -4.47 -3.88
C GLY A 70 -10.93 -3.96 -4.06
N ARG A 71 -10.32 -4.35 -5.18
CA ARG A 71 -8.90 -4.09 -5.45
C ARG A 71 -8.62 -2.62 -5.75
N PRO A 72 -7.51 -2.06 -5.23
CA PRO A 72 -7.10 -0.70 -5.53
C PRO A 72 -6.43 -0.61 -6.90
N LEU A 73 -6.69 0.49 -7.62
CA LEU A 73 -5.98 0.92 -8.82
C LEU A 73 -5.55 2.37 -8.60
N ALA A 74 -4.29 2.69 -8.92
CA ALA A 74 -3.82 4.08 -8.94
C ALA A 74 -4.27 4.72 -10.25
N ASP A 75 -5.14 5.72 -10.17
CA ASP A 75 -5.61 6.50 -11.31
C ASP A 75 -4.78 7.78 -11.44
N TYR A 76 -3.69 7.70 -12.20
CA TYR A 76 -2.81 8.85 -12.45
C TYR A 76 -3.41 9.90 -13.40
N ALA A 77 -4.50 9.58 -14.09
CA ALA A 77 -5.21 10.54 -14.94
C ALA A 77 -6.19 11.41 -14.13
N ARG A 78 -6.56 10.96 -12.93
CA ARG A 78 -7.38 11.72 -12.01
C ARG A 78 -6.55 12.83 -11.36
N GLU A 79 -7.01 14.07 -11.54
CA GLU A 79 -6.42 15.23 -10.89
C GLU A 79 -6.50 15.06 -9.37
N THR A 80 -5.35 14.86 -8.73
CA THR A 80 -5.24 14.98 -7.29
C THR A 80 -5.18 16.47 -6.97
N LEU A 81 -6.28 17.01 -6.43
CA LEU A 81 -6.32 18.39 -5.94
C LEU A 81 -5.11 18.62 -5.03
N HIS A 82 -4.14 19.39 -5.54
CA HIS A 82 -3.04 19.96 -4.78
C HIS A 82 -3.45 21.41 -4.52
N ASP A 83 -3.77 21.74 -3.28
CA ASP A 83 -3.75 23.12 -2.77
C ASP A 83 -2.32 23.47 -2.33
#